data_AF-A0A966Q829-F1
#
_entry.id   AF-A0A966Q829-F1
#
_cell.length_a   1.000
_cell.length_b   1.000
_cell.length_c   1.000
_cell.angle_alpha   90.00
_cell.angle_beta   90.00
_cell.angle_gamma   90.00
#
_symmetry.space_group_name_H-M   'P 1'
#
loop_
_entity.id
_entity.type
_entity.pdbx_description
1 polymer ?
#
loop_
_entity_poly.entity_id
_entity_poly.type
_entity_poly.pdbx_seq_one_letter_code
_entity_poly.pdbx_strand_id
1 'polypeptide(L)'
;MPTVSKIKPDACISVIEAKRAIYIDFECFMGKPPSLAGVLIEDEFQQTVFEPRLQPAAEAKGLQMGIFPGFVADMVELSEKSNRCIVAYSEHEKNIILEYSGINLGTRYRDARKIAIRWKKQFHRDERMEVKGLKDFLKFINFPRGDYLGKQKTTSRLRAVIEMLERKRRYNDLTPVVRAKWTKLLEHNRIDCVGMCALTSRAAKEIESIR
;
A
#
# COMPACT_ATOMS: atom_id res chain seq x y z
N MET A 1 16.39 -16.40 -33.75
CA MET A 1 15.64 -16.72 -32.51
C MET A 1 15.29 -15.42 -31.82
N PRO A 2 14.02 -15.10 -31.58
CA PRO A 2 13.66 -13.88 -30.87
C PRO A 2 14.12 -14.01 -29.41
N THR A 3 14.88 -13.02 -28.96
CA THR A 3 15.38 -12.85 -27.60
C THR A 3 14.24 -12.98 -26.60
N VAL A 4 14.30 -13.99 -25.73
CA VAL A 4 13.47 -14.04 -24.53
C VAL A 4 13.83 -12.81 -23.70
N SER A 5 13.04 -11.76 -23.86
CA SER A 5 13.07 -10.58 -23.00
C SER A 5 13.04 -11.07 -21.56
N LYS A 6 14.17 -10.95 -20.85
CA LYS A 6 14.26 -11.29 -19.43
C LYS A 6 13.28 -10.38 -18.71
N ILE A 7 12.13 -10.93 -18.36
CA ILE A 7 11.10 -10.19 -17.65
C ILE A 7 11.71 -9.71 -16.35
N LYS A 8 11.61 -8.41 -16.08
CA LYS A 8 12.17 -7.84 -14.87
C LYS A 8 11.44 -8.44 -13.65
N PRO A 9 12.17 -8.85 -12.58
CA PRO A 9 11.57 -9.48 -11.41
C PRO A 9 10.47 -8.66 -10.75
N ASP A 10 10.56 -7.33 -10.82
CA ASP A 10 9.58 -6.40 -10.26
C ASP A 10 8.22 -6.40 -10.98
N ALA A 11 8.15 -6.93 -12.20
CA ALA A 11 6.95 -6.95 -13.05
C ALA A 11 6.31 -8.34 -13.17
N CYS A 12 6.74 -9.30 -12.34
CA CYS A 12 6.24 -10.68 -12.33
C CYS A 12 5.99 -11.16 -10.90
N ILE A 13 4.90 -11.90 -10.71
CA ILE A 13 4.60 -12.55 -9.45
C ILE A 13 3.84 -13.84 -9.75
N SER A 14 4.23 -14.93 -9.10
CA SER A 14 3.49 -16.20 -9.12
C SER A 14 2.26 -16.14 -8.21
N VAL A 15 1.34 -17.10 -8.34
CA VAL A 15 0.18 -17.21 -7.44
C VAL A 15 0.62 -17.45 -5.99
N ILE A 16 1.67 -18.26 -5.80
CA ILE A 16 2.24 -18.53 -4.47
C ILE A 16 2.90 -17.29 -3.88
N GLU A 17 3.71 -16.56 -4.67
CA GLU A 17 4.33 -15.30 -4.22
C GLU A 17 3.26 -14.26 -3.89
N ALA A 18 2.21 -14.10 -4.72
CA ALA A 18 1.14 -13.15 -4.47
C ALA A 18 0.40 -13.47 -3.17
N LYS A 19 0.03 -14.74 -2.95
CA LYS A 19 -0.68 -15.15 -1.73
C LYS A 19 0.13 -14.87 -0.45
N ARG A 20 1.46 -15.00 -0.52
CA ARG A 20 2.36 -14.88 0.64
C ARG A 20 3.05 -13.52 0.73
N ALA A 21 2.78 -12.60 -0.20
CA ALA A 21 3.44 -11.31 -0.22
C ALA A 21 3.08 -10.44 0.98
N ILE A 22 3.98 -9.51 1.28
CA ILE A 22 3.77 -8.41 2.22
C ILE A 22 3.33 -7.20 1.40
N TYR A 23 2.04 -6.86 1.45
CA TYR A 23 1.49 -5.72 0.75
C TYR A 23 1.57 -4.47 1.61
N ILE A 24 2.19 -3.41 1.09
CA ILE A 24 2.42 -2.18 1.85
C ILE A 24 1.85 -0.96 1.13
N ASP A 25 1.37 -0.01 1.91
CA ASP A 25 0.97 1.32 1.46
C ASP A 25 1.32 2.37 2.54
N PHE A 26 1.87 3.50 2.13
CA PHE A 26 2.31 4.56 3.03
C PHE A 26 1.50 5.83 2.84
N GLU A 27 1.08 6.43 3.95
CA GLU A 27 0.48 7.77 3.96
C GLU A 27 1.52 8.77 4.47
N CYS A 28 1.92 9.69 3.60
CA CYS A 28 2.97 10.67 3.89
C CYS A 28 2.58 12.09 3.47
N PHE A 29 3.25 13.07 4.07
CA PHE A 29 3.33 14.41 3.50
C PHE A 29 4.41 14.43 2.41
N MET A 30 4.25 15.32 1.44
CA MET A 30 5.25 15.48 0.37
C MET A 30 6.62 15.87 0.97
N GLY A 31 7.67 15.11 0.65
CA GLY A 31 9.03 15.33 1.13
C GLY A 31 9.21 15.12 2.65
N LYS A 32 8.39 14.26 3.26
CA LYS A 32 8.46 13.91 4.67
C LYS A 32 8.45 12.39 4.84
N PRO A 33 8.97 11.87 5.97
CA PRO A 33 8.82 10.45 6.28
C PRO A 33 7.34 10.05 6.37
N PRO A 34 7.01 8.76 6.19
CA PRO A 34 5.66 8.26 6.37
C PRO A 34 5.08 8.60 7.74
N SER A 35 3.82 8.99 7.77
CA SER A 35 3.07 9.20 9.02
C SER A 35 2.33 7.95 9.46
N LEU A 36 1.97 7.09 8.50
CA LEU A 36 1.26 5.83 8.69
C LEU A 36 1.68 4.83 7.61
N ALA A 37 1.82 3.57 7.97
CA ALA A 37 1.90 2.45 7.04
C ALA A 37 0.77 1.46 7.29
N GLY A 38 0.22 0.94 6.19
CA GLY A 38 -0.61 -0.27 6.20
C GLY A 38 0.20 -1.45 5.71
N VAL A 39 0.02 -2.59 6.36
CA VAL A 39 0.63 -3.87 5.98
C VAL A 39 -0.46 -4.92 5.94
N LEU A 40 -0.57 -5.62 4.81
CA LEU A 40 -1.38 -6.82 4.68
C LEU A 40 -0.46 -8.01 4.41
N ILE A 41 -0.56 -9.04 5.24
CA ILE A 41 0.09 -10.33 5.02
C ILE A 41 -1.02 -11.38 5.05
N GLU A 42 -1.21 -12.07 3.93
CA GLU A 42 -2.32 -13.02 3.76
C GLU A 42 -3.67 -12.32 4.02
N ASP A 43 -4.32 -12.62 5.14
CA ASP A 43 -5.61 -12.02 5.52
C ASP A 43 -5.50 -11.06 6.73
N GLU A 44 -4.29 -10.90 7.28
CA GLU A 44 -4.05 -10.06 8.45
C GLU A 44 -3.58 -8.67 8.04
N PHE A 45 -4.43 -7.67 8.29
CA PHE A 45 -4.11 -6.27 8.06
C PHE A 45 -3.76 -5.55 9.36
N GLN A 46 -2.64 -4.84 9.35
CA GLN A 46 -2.16 -4.04 10.46
C GLN A 46 -1.77 -2.63 9.99
N GLN A 47 -1.85 -1.67 10.90
CA GLN A 47 -1.48 -0.29 10.67
C GLN A 47 -0.55 0.20 11.77
N THR A 48 0.54 0.83 11.35
CA THR A 48 1.54 1.40 12.25
C THR A 48 1.66 2.90 11.99
N VAL A 49 1.51 3.69 13.05
CA VAL A 49 1.61 5.14 13.02
C VAL A 49 3.02 5.56 13.46
N PHE A 50 3.65 6.43 12.67
CA PHE A 50 5.02 6.92 12.94
C PHE A 50 5.07 8.39 13.32
N GLU A 51 4.01 9.15 13.06
CA GLU A 51 3.92 10.56 13.42
C GLU A 51 3.50 10.71 14.89
N PRO A 52 4.39 11.15 15.80
CA PRO A 52 4.10 11.18 17.24
C PRO A 52 2.89 12.03 17.60
N ARG A 53 2.60 13.08 16.84
CA ARG A 53 1.44 13.95 17.06
C ARG A 53 0.09 13.24 16.86
N LEU A 54 0.09 12.08 16.19
CA LEU A 54 -1.09 11.25 16.00
C LEU A 54 -1.29 10.22 17.12
N GLN A 55 -0.39 10.14 18.11
CA GLN A 55 -0.49 9.16 19.21
C GLN A 55 -1.90 9.09 19.84
N PRO A 56 -2.57 10.20 20.20
CA PRO A 56 -3.93 10.10 20.76
C PRO A 56 -4.95 9.48 19.80
N ALA A 57 -4.80 9.69 18.50
CA ALA A 57 -5.68 9.09 17.49
C ALA A 57 -5.35 7.62 17.20
N ALA A 58 -4.08 7.24 17.31
CA ALA A 58 -3.63 5.86 17.23
C ALA A 58 -4.21 5.05 18.40
N GLU A 59 -4.02 5.52 19.63
CA GLU A 59 -4.53 4.88 20.86
C GLU A 59 -6.05 4.71 20.82
N ALA A 60 -6.78 5.75 20.42
CA ALA A 60 -8.25 5.70 20.32
C ALA A 60 -8.77 4.68 19.28
N LYS A 61 -7.91 4.19 18.39
CA LYS A 61 -8.22 3.16 17.40
C LYS A 61 -7.49 1.84 17.66
N GLY A 62 -6.75 1.73 18.76
CA GLY A 62 -5.95 0.55 19.08
C GLY A 62 -4.81 0.30 18.09
N LEU A 63 -4.30 1.34 17.43
CA LEU A 63 -3.21 1.24 16.47
C LEU A 63 -1.85 1.28 17.18
N GLN A 64 -0.87 0.61 16.61
CA GLN A 64 0.49 0.62 17.12
C GLN A 64 1.21 1.91 16.71
N MET A 65 1.96 2.46 17.65
CA MET A 65 2.99 3.46 17.36
C MET A 65 4.31 2.75 17.05
N GLY A 66 5.12 3.31 16.17
CA GLY A 66 6.42 2.76 15.83
C GLY A 66 7.41 3.79 15.32
N ILE A 67 8.62 3.33 15.01
CA ILE A 67 9.67 4.12 14.36
C ILE A 67 9.88 3.55 12.96
N PHE A 68 9.83 4.41 11.94
CA PHE A 68 9.81 3.97 10.54
C PHE A 68 11.02 3.08 10.16
N PRO A 69 12.29 3.45 10.45
CA PRO A 69 13.43 2.56 10.22
C PRO A 69 13.32 1.17 10.85
N GLY A 70 12.87 1.09 12.11
CA GLY A 70 12.70 -0.19 12.81
C GLY A 70 11.61 -1.05 12.17
N PHE A 71 10.46 -0.45 11.87
CA PHE A 71 9.39 -1.10 11.13
C PHE A 71 9.85 -1.67 9.78
N VAL A 72 10.65 -0.92 9.01
CA VAL A 72 11.19 -1.40 7.74
C VAL A 72 12.17 -2.54 7.95
N ALA A 73 13.04 -2.46 8.96
CA ALA A 73 13.98 -3.52 9.29
C ALA A 73 13.26 -4.83 9.63
N ASP A 74 12.25 -4.78 10.49
CA ASP A 74 11.44 -5.94 10.88
C ASP A 74 10.71 -6.55 9.67
N MET A 75 10.14 -5.71 8.81
CA MET A 75 9.47 -6.13 7.59
C MET A 75 10.44 -6.83 6.62
N VAL A 76 11.65 -6.29 6.45
CA VAL A 76 12.67 -6.88 5.56
C VAL A 76 13.21 -8.18 6.14
N GLU A 77 13.44 -8.25 7.44
CA GLU A 77 13.82 -9.49 8.12
C GLU A 77 12.75 -10.58 7.95
N LEU A 78 11.47 -10.22 8.08
CA LEU A 78 10.35 -11.13 7.83
C LEU A 78 10.32 -11.60 6.36
N SER A 79 10.52 -10.67 5.42
CA SER A 79 10.63 -10.96 3.99
C SER A 79 11.75 -11.96 3.69
N GLU A 80 12.92 -11.78 4.30
CA GLU A 80 14.08 -12.65 4.12
C GLU A 80 13.87 -14.03 4.75
N LYS A 81 13.50 -14.09 6.03
CA LYS A 81 13.30 -15.36 6.75
C LYS A 81 12.23 -16.24 6.13
N SER A 82 11.15 -15.63 5.62
CA SER A 82 10.01 -16.36 5.06
C SER A 82 10.05 -16.44 3.53
N ASN A 83 11.07 -15.89 2.88
CA ASN A 83 11.16 -15.75 1.43
C ASN A 83 9.88 -15.16 0.81
N ARG A 84 9.39 -14.05 1.39
CA ARG A 84 8.19 -13.33 0.94
C ARG A 84 8.57 -12.13 0.09
N CYS A 85 7.83 -11.86 -0.98
CA CYS A 85 7.96 -10.61 -1.73
C CYS A 85 7.35 -9.44 -0.95
N ILE A 86 7.89 -8.24 -1.16
CA ILE A 86 7.28 -6.98 -0.71
C ILE A 86 6.64 -6.32 -1.92
N VAL A 87 5.34 -6.05 -1.85
CA VAL A 87 4.55 -5.50 -2.95
C VAL A 87 4.02 -4.14 -2.55
N ALA A 88 4.24 -3.13 -3.40
CA ALA A 88 3.52 -1.87 -3.34
C ALA A 88 3.08 -1.43 -4.74
N TYR A 89 2.25 -0.39 -4.82
CA TYR A 89 1.62 -0.03 -6.09
C TYR A 89 2.63 0.50 -7.11
N SER A 90 3.65 1.22 -6.67
CA SER A 90 4.64 1.86 -7.56
C SER A 90 5.99 1.95 -6.89
N GLU A 91 7.01 2.45 -7.56
CA GLU A 91 8.33 2.65 -6.93
C GLU A 91 8.37 3.69 -5.80
N HIS A 92 7.26 4.39 -5.53
CA HIS A 92 7.19 5.41 -4.48
C HIS A 92 7.55 4.87 -3.10
N GLU A 93 6.93 3.77 -2.67
CA GLU A 93 7.15 3.18 -1.35
C GLU A 93 8.58 2.63 -1.22
N LYS A 94 9.10 2.04 -2.30
CA LYS A 94 10.50 1.60 -2.39
C LYS A 94 11.48 2.77 -2.21
N ASN A 95 11.21 3.91 -2.85
CA ASN A 95 12.06 5.09 -2.77
C ASN A 95 12.01 5.72 -1.37
N ILE A 96 10.83 5.77 -0.75
CA ILE A 96 10.67 6.21 0.64
C ILE A 96 11.46 5.33 1.60
N ILE A 97 11.38 4.00 1.44
CA ILE A 97 12.16 3.06 2.25
C ILE A 97 13.65 3.35 2.12
N LEU A 98 14.16 3.49 0.90
CA LEU A 98 15.56 3.80 0.68
C LEU A 98 15.97 5.14 1.31
N GLU A 99 15.16 6.18 1.13
CA GLU A 99 15.43 7.55 1.61
C GLU A 99 15.46 7.62 3.15
N TYR A 100 14.47 7.03 3.82
CA TYR A 100 14.27 7.23 5.27
C TYR A 100 14.74 6.07 6.14
N SER A 101 15.13 4.93 5.57
CA SER A 101 15.73 3.81 6.31
C SER A 101 17.11 3.38 5.80
N GLY A 102 17.52 3.82 4.60
CA GLY A 102 18.76 3.37 3.96
C GLY A 102 18.69 1.95 3.39
N ILE A 103 17.57 1.24 3.55
CA ILE A 103 17.44 -0.15 3.12
C ILE A 103 17.04 -0.22 1.65
N ASN A 104 17.79 -1.01 0.85
CA ASN A 104 17.43 -1.31 -0.52
C ASN A 104 16.67 -2.65 -0.61
N LEU A 105 15.43 -2.62 -1.06
CA LEU A 105 14.60 -3.82 -1.20
C LEU A 105 15.06 -4.78 -2.31
N GLY A 106 15.90 -4.32 -3.24
CA GLY A 106 16.50 -5.15 -4.28
C GLY A 106 15.48 -5.95 -5.10
N THR A 107 15.72 -7.25 -5.24
CA THR A 107 14.89 -8.19 -6.00
C THR A 107 13.70 -8.73 -5.22
N ARG A 108 13.52 -8.40 -3.94
CA ARG A 108 12.33 -8.78 -3.15
C ARG A 108 11.12 -7.91 -3.47
N TYR A 109 11.38 -6.72 -4.02
CA TYR A 109 10.34 -5.77 -4.38
C TYR A 109 9.56 -6.20 -5.62
N ARG A 110 8.26 -5.97 -5.60
CA ARG A 110 7.33 -6.17 -6.71
C ARG A 110 6.49 -4.92 -6.88
N ASP A 111 6.39 -4.44 -8.11
CA ASP A 111 5.58 -3.29 -8.49
C ASP A 111 4.24 -3.79 -9.02
N ALA A 112 3.18 -3.62 -8.21
CA ALA A 112 1.85 -4.10 -8.55
C ALA A 112 1.30 -3.42 -9.82
N ARG A 113 1.66 -2.17 -10.10
CA ARG A 113 1.28 -1.47 -11.32
C ARG A 113 1.95 -2.09 -12.55
N LYS A 114 3.23 -2.44 -12.48
CA LYS A 114 3.92 -3.13 -13.59
C LYS A 114 3.31 -4.50 -13.86
N ILE A 115 3.01 -5.26 -12.81
CA ILE A 115 2.31 -6.55 -12.89
C ILE A 115 0.95 -6.38 -13.56
N ALA A 116 0.14 -5.41 -13.10
CA ALA A 116 -1.20 -5.16 -13.63
C ALA A 116 -1.18 -4.68 -15.09
N ILE A 117 -0.25 -3.79 -15.47
CA ILE A 117 -0.08 -3.35 -16.86
C ILE A 117 0.28 -4.52 -17.77
N ARG A 118 1.19 -5.41 -17.32
CA ARG A 118 1.58 -6.59 -18.06
C ARG A 118 0.39 -7.51 -18.29
N TRP A 119 -0.31 -7.87 -17.21
CA TRP A 119 -1.52 -8.68 -17.26
C TRP A 119 -2.55 -8.09 -18.21
N LYS A 120 -2.88 -6.81 -18.07
CA LYS A 120 -3.83 -6.11 -18.95
C LYS A 120 -3.42 -6.15 -20.42
N LYS A 121 -2.14 -5.93 -20.72
CA LYS A 121 -1.63 -6.00 -22.11
C LYS A 121 -1.72 -7.40 -22.71
N GLN A 122 -1.56 -8.43 -21.89
CA GLN A 122 -1.51 -9.82 -22.33
C GLN A 122 -2.90 -10.43 -22.49
N PHE A 123 -3.86 -10.09 -21.61
CA PHE A 123 -5.17 -10.75 -21.54
C PHE A 123 -6.34 -9.83 -21.88
N HIS A 124 -6.19 -8.51 -21.71
CA HIS A 124 -7.28 -7.53 -21.82
C HIS A 124 -6.89 -6.36 -22.73
N ARG A 125 -6.25 -6.67 -23.87
CA ARG A 125 -5.70 -5.67 -24.79
C ARG A 125 -6.78 -4.75 -25.35
N ASP A 126 -7.95 -5.31 -25.66
CA ASP A 126 -9.03 -4.62 -26.36
C ASP A 126 -9.94 -3.82 -25.41
N GLU A 127 -9.81 -4.04 -24.10
CA GLU A 127 -10.60 -3.31 -23.11
C GLU A 127 -10.00 -1.92 -22.85
N ARG A 128 -10.78 -0.88 -23.18
CA ARG A 128 -10.38 0.51 -22.96
C ARG A 128 -10.37 0.83 -21.47
N MET A 129 -9.27 1.43 -21.02
CA MET A 129 -9.12 1.95 -19.66
C MET A 129 -8.37 3.27 -19.75
N GLU A 130 -9.02 4.36 -19.32
CA GLU A 130 -8.53 5.74 -19.55
C GLU A 130 -7.40 6.16 -18.60
N VAL A 131 -7.35 5.58 -17.39
CA VAL A 131 -6.37 5.96 -16.34
C VAL A 131 -5.73 4.70 -15.74
N LYS A 132 -4.46 4.79 -15.32
CA LYS A 132 -3.61 3.65 -14.87
C LYS A 132 -3.31 3.68 -13.36
N GLY A 133 -4.16 4.31 -12.57
CA GLY A 133 -4.05 4.32 -11.11
C GLY A 133 -4.60 3.02 -10.51
N LEU A 134 -4.30 2.78 -9.23
CA LEU A 134 -4.78 1.57 -8.54
C LEU A 134 -6.30 1.47 -8.64
N LYS A 135 -6.99 2.57 -8.41
CA LYS A 135 -8.46 2.67 -8.46
C LYS A 135 -9.06 2.21 -9.77
N ASP A 136 -8.38 2.49 -10.88
CA ASP A 136 -8.87 2.15 -12.21
C ASP A 136 -8.78 0.64 -12.42
N PHE A 137 -7.67 0.04 -12.00
CA PHE A 137 -7.52 -1.41 -11.98
C PHE A 137 -8.49 -2.10 -11.00
N LEU A 138 -8.74 -1.50 -9.83
CA LEU A 138 -9.72 -2.02 -8.87
C LEU A 138 -11.14 -1.98 -9.46
N LYS A 139 -11.51 -0.89 -10.13
CA LYS A 139 -12.77 -0.80 -10.86
C LYS A 139 -12.84 -1.84 -11.98
N PHE A 140 -11.74 -2.03 -12.72
CA PHE A 140 -11.64 -3.00 -13.80
C PHE A 140 -11.90 -4.44 -13.32
N ILE A 141 -11.40 -4.82 -12.15
CA ILE A 141 -11.66 -6.15 -11.55
C ILE A 141 -12.95 -6.20 -10.71
N ASN A 142 -13.80 -5.17 -10.77
CA ASN A 142 -15.02 -5.04 -9.97
C ASN A 142 -14.78 -5.16 -8.44
N PHE A 143 -13.63 -4.69 -7.95
CA PHE A 143 -13.31 -4.70 -6.53
C PHE A 143 -14.15 -3.64 -5.78
N PRO A 144 -14.83 -4.00 -4.68
CA PRO A 144 -15.69 -3.08 -3.95
C PRO A 144 -14.86 -1.96 -3.31
N ARG A 145 -15.14 -0.72 -3.71
CA ARG A 145 -14.43 0.47 -3.22
C ARG A 145 -15.40 1.64 -3.08
N GLY A 146 -15.36 2.33 -1.94
CA GLY A 146 -16.15 3.53 -1.74
C GLY A 146 -15.62 4.73 -2.56
N ASP A 147 -16.50 5.44 -3.26
CA ASP A 147 -16.16 6.60 -4.10
C ASP A 147 -15.50 7.76 -3.32
N TYR A 148 -15.68 7.79 -2.00
CA TYR A 148 -15.13 8.82 -1.12
C TYR A 148 -13.59 8.74 -0.92
N LEU A 149 -12.93 7.71 -1.45
CA LEU A 149 -11.52 7.40 -1.25
C LEU A 149 -10.64 8.01 -2.36
N GLY A 150 -10.48 9.34 -2.37
CA GLY A 150 -9.64 10.15 -3.29
C GLY A 150 -8.18 10.35 -2.80
N LYS A 151 -7.16 10.37 -3.68
CA LYS A 151 -5.72 10.54 -3.29
C LYS A 151 -5.44 11.93 -2.72
N GLN A 152 -6.05 12.97 -3.30
CA GLN A 152 -5.97 14.35 -2.77
C GLN A 152 -6.64 14.53 -1.40
N LYS A 153 -7.38 13.52 -0.91
CA LYS A 153 -8.08 13.60 0.37
C LYS A 153 -7.26 13.05 1.53
N THR A 154 -6.25 12.19 1.31
CA THR A 154 -5.53 11.52 2.41
C THR A 154 -4.62 12.48 3.17
N THR A 155 -3.75 13.21 2.47
CA THR A 155 -2.89 14.25 3.08
C THR A 155 -3.70 15.36 3.77
N SER A 156 -4.84 15.75 3.19
CA SER A 156 -5.74 16.74 3.80
C SER A 156 -6.41 16.22 5.07
N ARG A 157 -6.80 14.93 5.10
CA ARG A 157 -7.33 14.27 6.30
C ARG A 157 -6.28 14.20 7.39
N LEU A 158 -5.08 13.74 7.04
CA LEU A 158 -3.95 13.63 7.94
C LEU A 158 -3.63 14.98 8.59
N ARG A 159 -3.49 16.04 7.78
CA ARG A 159 -3.25 17.41 8.25
C ARG A 159 -4.33 17.87 9.24
N ALA A 160 -5.61 17.70 8.88
CA ALA A 160 -6.71 18.14 9.73
C ALA A 160 -6.76 17.42 11.09
N VAL A 161 -6.33 16.17 11.15
CA VAL A 161 -6.26 15.42 12.41
C VAL A 161 -5.11 15.95 13.27
N ILE A 162 -3.92 16.12 12.68
CA ILE A 162 -2.74 16.66 13.38
C ILE A 162 -3.02 18.04 13.96
N GLU A 163 -3.46 18.99 13.12
CA GLU A 163 -3.72 20.38 13.54
C GLU A 163 -4.75 20.47 14.68
N MET A 164 -5.76 19.60 14.66
CA MET A 164 -6.78 19.61 15.70
C MET A 164 -6.31 18.91 16.98
N LEU A 165 -5.49 17.86 16.88
CA LEU A 165 -4.86 17.22 18.04
C LEU A 165 -3.84 18.15 18.71
N GLU A 166 -3.08 18.94 17.97
CA GLU A 166 -2.18 19.95 18.54
C GLU A 166 -2.96 20.96 19.42
N ARG A 167 -4.18 21.31 19.00
CA ARG A 167 -5.06 22.23 19.74
C ARG A 167 -5.81 21.59 20.90
N LYS A 168 -6.30 20.36 20.75
CA LYS A 168 -7.23 19.71 21.69
C LYS A 168 -6.57 18.64 22.58
N ARG A 169 -5.38 18.15 22.20
CA ARG A 169 -4.56 17.11 22.85
C ARG A 169 -5.20 15.73 22.98
N ARG A 170 -6.52 15.61 23.10
CA ARG A 170 -7.26 14.35 23.24
C ARG A 170 -8.08 14.05 21.99
N TYR A 171 -8.12 12.78 21.59
CA TYR A 171 -8.90 12.34 20.44
C TYR A 171 -10.42 12.55 20.61
N ASN A 172 -10.92 12.35 21.84
CA ASN A 172 -12.35 12.51 22.13
C ASN A 172 -12.83 13.96 21.99
N ASP A 173 -11.92 14.93 22.10
CA ASP A 173 -12.21 16.35 21.95
C ASP A 173 -12.19 16.82 20.48
N LEU A 174 -11.83 15.93 19.54
CA LEU A 174 -11.90 16.21 18.11
C LEU A 174 -13.36 16.38 17.67
N THR A 175 -13.60 17.18 16.63
CA THR A 175 -14.96 17.26 16.08
C THR A 175 -15.34 15.93 15.45
N PRO A 176 -16.65 15.60 15.37
CA PRO A 176 -17.12 14.42 14.64
C PRO A 176 -16.57 14.35 13.20
N VAL A 177 -16.42 15.50 12.54
CA VAL A 177 -15.87 15.60 11.19
C VAL A 177 -14.41 15.18 11.13
N VAL A 178 -13.57 15.63 12.07
CA VAL A 178 -12.14 15.26 12.09
C VAL A 178 -11.95 13.79 12.48
N ARG A 179 -12.75 13.25 13.40
CA ARG A 179 -12.76 11.81 13.70
C ARG A 179 -13.16 10.97 12.47
N ALA A 180 -14.13 11.44 11.69
CA ALA A 180 -14.50 10.79 10.44
C ALA A 180 -13.38 10.88 9.39
N LYS A 181 -12.60 11.99 9.35
CA LYS A 181 -11.42 12.10 8.51
C LYS A 181 -10.35 11.06 8.87
N TRP A 182 -10.09 10.86 10.16
CA TRP A 182 -9.17 9.81 10.63
C TRP A 182 -9.64 8.42 10.20
N THR A 183 -10.91 8.08 10.48
CA THR A 183 -11.48 6.77 10.11
C THR A 183 -11.42 6.53 8.59
N LYS A 184 -11.72 7.56 7.78
CA LYS A 184 -11.63 7.47 6.30
C LYS A 184 -10.20 7.40 5.77
N LEU A 185 -9.20 7.86 6.52
CA LEU A 185 -7.80 7.69 6.17
C LEU A 185 -7.39 6.24 6.40
N LEU A 186 -7.69 5.69 7.58
CA LEU A 186 -7.37 4.31 7.92
C LEU A 186 -8.01 3.32 6.95
N GLU A 187 -9.29 3.52 6.60
CA GLU A 187 -10.00 2.68 5.65
C GLU A 187 -9.46 2.82 4.21
N HIS A 188 -8.94 4.00 3.84
CA HIS A 188 -8.29 4.19 2.54
C HIS A 188 -7.06 3.30 2.40
N ASN A 189 -6.17 3.41 3.37
CA ASN A 189 -4.92 2.67 3.41
C ASN A 189 -5.17 1.15 3.47
N ARG A 190 -6.19 0.70 4.23
CA ARG A 190 -6.64 -0.70 4.22
C ARG A 190 -7.08 -1.17 2.83
N ILE A 191 -7.98 -0.41 2.20
CA ILE A 191 -8.53 -0.75 0.89
C ILE A 191 -7.44 -0.77 -0.17
N ASP A 192 -6.45 0.12 -0.10
CA ASP A 192 -5.37 0.14 -1.07
C ASP A 192 -4.48 -1.12 -0.92
N CYS A 193 -4.14 -1.57 0.31
CA CYS A 193 -3.44 -2.85 0.53
C CYS A 193 -4.26 -4.07 0.07
N VAL A 194 -5.52 -4.19 0.51
CA VAL A 194 -6.39 -5.32 0.13
C VAL A 194 -6.67 -5.35 -1.37
N GLY A 195 -6.90 -4.18 -1.96
CA GLY A 195 -7.11 -4.02 -3.39
C GLY A 195 -5.86 -4.42 -4.18
N MET A 196 -4.66 -4.02 -3.75
CA MET A 196 -3.41 -4.47 -4.36
C MET A 196 -3.25 -6.00 -4.31
N CYS A 197 -3.60 -6.62 -3.18
CA CYS A 197 -3.60 -8.08 -3.05
C CYS A 197 -4.57 -8.73 -4.04
N ALA A 198 -5.81 -8.25 -4.13
CA ALA A 198 -6.81 -8.76 -5.07
C ALA A 198 -6.36 -8.63 -6.53
N LEU A 199 -5.82 -7.46 -6.91
CA LEU A 199 -5.32 -7.17 -8.26
C LEU A 199 -4.17 -8.08 -8.65
N THR A 200 -3.15 -8.18 -7.81
CA THR A 200 -1.96 -9.01 -8.08
C THR A 200 -2.30 -10.50 -8.08
N SER A 201 -3.19 -10.95 -7.19
CA SER A 201 -3.69 -12.32 -7.17
C SER A 201 -4.47 -12.67 -8.44
N ARG A 202 -5.32 -11.76 -8.93
CA ARG A 202 -6.05 -11.96 -10.20
C ARG A 202 -5.08 -12.04 -11.37
N ALA A 203 -4.15 -11.09 -11.47
CA ALA A 203 -3.14 -11.05 -12.51
C ALA A 203 -2.27 -12.32 -12.52
N ALA A 204 -1.82 -12.79 -11.35
CA ALA A 204 -0.99 -13.98 -11.22
C ALA A 204 -1.72 -15.24 -11.70
N LYS A 205 -2.98 -15.43 -11.30
CA LYS A 205 -3.80 -16.59 -11.69
C LYS A 205 -3.96 -16.70 -13.20
N GLU A 206 -4.28 -15.59 -13.87
CA GLU A 206 -4.45 -15.60 -15.32
C GLU A 206 -3.12 -15.80 -16.05
N ILE A 207 -2.04 -15.16 -15.59
CA ILE A 207 -0.70 -15.33 -16.16
C ILE A 207 -0.23 -16.79 -16.06
N GLU A 208 -0.50 -17.48 -14.96
CA GLU A 208 -0.13 -18.88 -14.77
C GLU A 208 -1.05 -19.87 -15.48
N SER A 209 -2.33 -19.55 -15.70
CA SER A 209 -3.28 -20.45 -16.38
C SER A 209 -2.92 -20.84 -17.82
N ILE A 210 -1.92 -20.19 -18.41
CA ILE A 210 -1.41 -20.42 -19.77
C ILE A 210 -0.01 -21.10 -19.76
N ARG A 211 0.62 -21.24 -18.60
CA ARG A 211 1.91 -21.96 -18.46
C ARG A 211 1.67 -23.45 -18.31
#